data_AF-A0A6C0IIZ2-F1
#
_entry.id   AF-A0A6C0IIZ2-F1
#
_cell.length_a   1.000
_cell.length_b   1.000
_cell.length_c   1.000
_cell.angle_alpha   90.00
_cell.angle_beta   90.00
_cell.angle_gamma   90.00
#
_symmetry.space_group_name_H-M   'P 1'
#
loop_
_entity.id
_entity.type
_entity.pdbx_description
1 polymer ?
#
loop_
_entity_poly.entity_id
_entity_poly.type
_entity_poly.pdbx_seq_one_letter_code
_entity_poly.pdbx_strand_id
1 'polypeptide(L)'
;MSVFLDQYSYLHFSTGIVAYFWGIDFYIWVIIHILYELFENLYSSIHIINQYITLWPGGKSCPDPLINRVGDVASGALGWLSAYYLDNLGKTYGWYQPHIPAS
;
A
#
# COMPACT_ATOMS: atom_id res chain seq x y z
N MET A 1 -19.78 -0.16 7.38
CA MET A 1 -20.13 -0.32 5.96
C MET A 1 -19.00 -1.10 5.33
N SER A 2 -19.27 -2.19 4.62
CA SER A 2 -18.21 -3.05 4.06
C SER A 2 -17.99 -2.69 2.59
N VAL A 3 -17.23 -1.64 2.35
CA VAL A 3 -16.89 -1.17 1.00
C VAL A 3 -15.56 -1.76 0.54
N PHE A 4 -15.44 -2.02 -0.76
CA PHE A 4 -14.18 -2.49 -1.34
C PHE A 4 -13.11 -1.39 -1.34
N LEU A 5 -13.50 -0.15 -1.63
CA LEU A 5 -12.59 1.01 -1.64
C LEU A 5 -13.15 2.13 -0.76
N ASP A 6 -12.26 2.80 -0.05
CA ASP A 6 -12.53 4.02 0.72
C ASP A 6 -11.36 5.02 0.66
N GLN A 7 -11.37 6.04 1.52
CA GLN A 7 -10.30 7.02 1.58
C GLN A 7 -8.93 6.42 1.97
N TYR A 8 -8.89 5.32 2.74
CA TYR A 8 -7.65 4.65 3.12
C TYR A 8 -7.10 3.79 1.99
N SER A 9 -7.95 3.27 1.11
CA SER A 9 -7.48 2.64 -0.13
C SER A 9 -6.62 3.58 -0.98
N TYR A 10 -6.88 4.90 -0.96
CA TYR A 10 -6.00 5.90 -1.59
C TYR A 10 -4.65 6.06 -0.86
N LEU A 11 -4.64 5.92 0.47
CA LEU A 11 -3.41 5.88 1.26
C LEU A 11 -2.58 4.64 0.88
N HIS A 12 -3.21 3.47 0.77
CA HIS A 12 -2.57 2.23 0.32
C HIS A 12 -2.02 2.33 -1.10
N PHE A 13 -2.77 2.93 -2.01
CA PHE A 13 -2.27 3.25 -3.34
C PHE A 13 -1.00 4.12 -3.28
N SER A 14 -0.99 5.13 -2.42
CA SER A 14 0.17 6.01 -2.24
C SER A 14 1.38 5.27 -1.66
N THR A 15 1.19 4.34 -0.72
CA THR A 15 2.29 3.53 -0.18
C THR A 15 2.87 2.59 -1.23
N GLY A 16 2.05 2.08 -2.15
CA GLY A 16 2.52 1.32 -3.31
C GLY A 16 3.45 2.11 -4.23
N ILE A 17 3.11 3.38 -4.50
CA ILE A 17 3.98 4.30 -5.25
C ILE A 17 5.32 4.48 -4.53
N VAL A 18 5.28 4.74 -3.23
CA VAL A 18 6.49 4.92 -2.41
C VAL A 18 7.35 3.66 -2.43
N ALA A 19 6.74 2.48 -2.28
CA ALA A 19 7.45 1.20 -2.30
C ALA A 19 8.21 0.98 -3.61
N TYR A 20 7.61 1.33 -4.75
CA TYR A 20 8.30 1.30 -6.05
C TYR A 20 9.55 2.18 -6.05
N PHE A 21 9.43 3.45 -5.65
CA PHE A 21 10.55 4.40 -5.62
C PHE A 21 11.57 4.16 -4.48
N TRP A 22 11.25 3.25 -3.55
CA TRP A 22 12.20 2.72 -2.57
C TRP A 22 12.88 1.43 -3.05
N GLY A 23 12.65 1.02 -4.30
CA GLY A 23 13.30 -0.14 -4.92
C GLY A 23 12.77 -1.48 -4.41
N ILE A 24 11.58 -1.52 -3.81
CA ILE A 24 10.96 -2.77 -3.37
C ILE A 24 10.38 -3.49 -4.58
N ASP A 25 10.76 -4.74 -4.79
CA ASP A 25 10.19 -5.61 -5.83
C ASP A 25 8.66 -5.75 -5.67
N PHE A 26 7.94 -5.89 -6.78
CA PHE A 26 6.48 -5.97 -6.79
C PHE A 26 5.93 -7.13 -5.95
N TYR A 27 6.47 -8.34 -6.11
CA TYR A 27 5.98 -9.51 -5.39
C TYR A 27 6.31 -9.42 -3.90
N ILE A 28 7.50 -8.93 -3.59
CA ILE A 28 7.90 -8.65 -2.20
C ILE A 28 6.95 -7.61 -1.58
N TRP A 29 6.63 -6.53 -2.30
CA TRP A 29 5.70 -5.50 -1.83
C TRP A 29 4.31 -6.08 -1.55
N VAL A 30 3.74 -6.87 -2.47
CA VAL A 30 2.44 -7.51 -2.28
C VAL A 30 2.44 -8.43 -1.05
N ILE A 31 3.50 -9.22 -0.84
CA ILE A 31 3.62 -10.09 0.35
C ILE A 31 3.69 -9.25 1.63
N ILE A 32 4.54 -8.22 1.66
CA ILE A 32 4.66 -7.30 2.80
C ILE A 32 3.32 -6.66 3.11
N HIS A 33 2.58 -6.23 2.08
CA HIS A 33 1.33 -5.51 2.25
C HIS A 33 0.20 -6.43 2.74
N ILE A 34 0.13 -7.68 2.25
CA ILE A 34 -0.76 -8.71 2.81
C ILE A 34 -0.43 -8.96 4.30
N LEU A 35 0.85 -9.11 4.64
CA LEU A 35 1.26 -9.31 6.03
C LEU A 35 0.89 -8.10 6.89
N TYR A 36 1.12 -6.89 6.41
CA TYR A 36 0.69 -5.65 7.06
C TYR A 36 -0.81 -5.70 7.37
N GLU A 37 -1.65 -5.97 6.38
CA GLU A 37 -3.10 -6.06 6.56
C GLU A 37 -3.49 -7.13 7.58
N LEU A 38 -2.80 -8.28 7.58
CA LEU A 38 -3.00 -9.35 8.56
C LEU A 38 -2.70 -8.89 9.98
N PHE A 39 -1.54 -8.26 10.20
CA PHE A 39 -1.10 -7.82 11.52
C PHE A 39 -1.89 -6.63 12.05
N GLU A 40 -2.13 -5.63 11.21
CA GLU A 40 -2.78 -4.37 11.57
C GLU A 40 -4.22 -4.57 12.06
N ASN A 41 -4.87 -5.65 11.59
CA ASN A 41 -6.22 -6.04 11.97
C ASN A 41 -6.31 -7.05 13.13
N LEU A 42 -5.21 -7.39 13.80
CA LEU A 42 -5.26 -8.15 15.05
C LEU A 42 -5.72 -7.25 16.20
N TYR A 43 -6.56 -7.78 17.11
CA TYR A 43 -7.02 -7.03 18.29
C TYR A 43 -5.87 -6.50 19.15
N SER A 44 -4.77 -7.25 19.29
CA SER A 44 -3.58 -6.81 20.00
C SER A 44 -2.91 -5.63 19.30
N SER A 45 -2.77 -5.68 17.98
CA SER A 45 -2.21 -4.59 17.18
C SER A 45 -3.07 -3.34 17.24
N ILE A 46 -4.39 -3.49 17.16
CA ILE A 46 -5.34 -2.37 17.28
C ILE A 46 -5.19 -1.68 18.64
N HIS A 47 -5.05 -2.46 19.72
CA HIS A 47 -4.78 -1.91 21.04
C HIS A 47 -3.44 -1.13 21.06
N ILE A 48 -2.37 -1.70 20.49
CA ILE A 48 -1.07 -1.04 20.39
C ILE A 48 -1.17 0.27 19.57
N ILE A 49 -1.83 0.22 18.41
CA ILE A 49 -2.02 1.37 17.52
C ILE A 49 -2.70 2.51 18.28
N ASN A 50 -3.84 2.24 18.90
CA ASN A 50 -4.61 3.28 19.60
C ASN A 50 -3.91 3.81 20.86
N GLN A 51 -3.04 3.03 21.50
CA GLN A 51 -2.34 3.44 22.72
C GLN A 51 -1.03 4.18 22.44
N TYR A 52 -0.26 3.74 21.44
CA TYR A 52 1.13 4.18 21.27
C TYR A 52 1.38 4.95 19.97
N ILE A 53 0.53 4.81 18.95
CA ILE A 53 0.76 5.45 17.66
C ILE A 53 -0.10 6.71 17.55
N THR A 54 0.49 7.85 17.91
CA THR A 54 -0.19 9.15 17.99
C THR A 54 -0.58 9.74 16.64
N LEU A 55 0.03 9.28 15.54
CA LEU A 55 -0.23 9.75 14.18
C LEU A 55 -0.95 8.70 13.32
N TRP A 56 -1.74 7.81 13.92
CA TRP A 56 -2.55 6.88 13.15
C TRP A 56 -3.72 7.59 12.48
N PRO A 57 -3.89 7.49 11.14
CA PRO A 57 -4.96 8.17 10.45
C PRO A 57 -6.32 7.58 10.88
N GLY A 58 -7.15 8.41 11.53
CA GLY A 58 -8.51 8.05 11.95
C GLY A 58 -8.65 7.07 13.12
N GLY A 59 -7.55 6.58 13.70
CA GLY A 59 -7.58 5.52 14.72
C GLY A 59 -8.19 4.21 14.22
N LYS A 60 -8.33 3.20 15.09
CA LYS A 60 -8.90 1.91 14.70
C LYS A 60 -9.76 1.30 15.80
N SER A 61 -11.08 1.39 15.70
CA SER A 61 -11.98 0.87 16.75
C SER A 61 -12.17 -0.65 16.71
N CYS A 62 -12.10 -1.24 15.52
CA CYS A 62 -12.27 -2.67 15.31
C CYS A 62 -11.51 -3.11 14.05
N PRO A 63 -11.31 -4.43 13.83
CA PRO A 63 -10.76 -4.93 12.58
C PRO A 63 -11.63 -4.54 11.39
N ASP A 64 -10.98 -4.27 10.27
CA ASP A 64 -11.66 -3.94 9.02
C ASP A 64 -12.32 -5.17 8.40
N PRO A 65 -13.43 -4.98 7.68
CA PRO A 65 -14.06 -6.04 6.91
C PRO A 65 -13.08 -6.65 5.90
N LEU A 66 -13.12 -7.97 5.73
CA LEU A 66 -12.24 -8.69 4.80
C LEU A 66 -12.25 -8.09 3.38
N ILE A 67 -13.41 -7.64 2.89
CA ILE A 67 -13.55 -7.04 1.56
C ILE A 67 -12.73 -5.75 1.40
N ASN A 68 -12.63 -4.92 2.45
CA ASN A 68 -11.88 -3.68 2.42
C ASN A 68 -10.37 -3.98 2.42
N ARG A 69 -9.92 -4.89 3.28
CA ARG A 69 -8.53 -5.34 3.35
C ARG A 69 -8.02 -5.91 2.02
N VAL A 70 -8.87 -6.65 1.30
CA VAL A 70 -8.55 -7.12 -0.06
C VAL A 70 -8.43 -5.93 -1.03
N GLY A 71 -9.33 -4.96 -0.92
CA GLY A 71 -9.27 -3.72 -1.69
C GLY A 71 -8.05 -2.87 -1.40
N ASP A 72 -7.56 -2.87 -0.16
CA ASP A 72 -6.37 -2.14 0.25
C ASP A 72 -5.10 -2.78 -0.32
N VAL A 73 -4.95 -4.10 -0.24
CA VAL A 73 -3.87 -4.83 -0.93
C VAL A 73 -3.91 -4.58 -2.44
N ALA A 74 -5.10 -4.64 -3.05
CA ALA A 74 -5.27 -4.35 -4.47
C ALA A 74 -4.86 -2.91 -4.81
N SER A 75 -5.24 -1.95 -3.97
CA SER A 75 -4.88 -0.53 -4.15
C SER A 75 -3.37 -0.32 -4.03
N GLY A 76 -2.70 -0.96 -3.06
CA GLY A 76 -1.25 -0.92 -2.92
C GLY A 76 -0.50 -1.55 -4.10
N ALA A 77 -1.02 -2.66 -4.65
CA ALA A 77 -0.48 -3.24 -5.87
C ALA A 77 -0.64 -2.31 -7.09
N LEU A 78 -1.81 -1.69 -7.23
CA LEU A 78 -2.09 -0.72 -8.29
C LEU A 78 -1.23 0.53 -8.17
N GLY A 79 -0.94 0.99 -6.95
CA GLY A 79 -0.02 2.08 -6.68
C GLY A 79 1.38 1.79 -7.22
N TRP A 80 1.92 0.62 -6.87
CA TRP A 80 3.23 0.17 -7.37
C TRP A 80 3.26 0.09 -8.90
N LEU A 81 2.24 -0.56 -9.50
CA LEU A 81 2.15 -0.69 -10.96
C LEU A 81 2.04 0.66 -11.65
N SER A 82 1.27 1.60 -11.08
CA SER A 82 1.14 2.95 -11.64
C SER A 82 2.48 3.68 -11.70
N ALA A 83 3.29 3.57 -10.64
CA ALA A 83 4.62 4.15 -10.58
C ALA A 83 5.57 3.50 -11.58
N TYR A 84 5.56 2.16 -11.66
CA TYR A 84 6.33 1.40 -12.64
C TYR A 84 6.03 1.80 -14.09
N TYR A 85 4.75 1.88 -14.46
CA TYR A 85 4.39 2.25 -15.84
C TYR A 85 4.73 3.70 -16.15
N LEU A 86 4.58 4.61 -15.19
CA LEU A 86 4.97 6.01 -15.36
C LEU A 86 6.48 6.18 -15.51
N ASP A 87 7.28 5.43 -14.73
CA ASP A 87 8.75 5.42 -14.82
C ASP A 87 9.22 4.94 -16.20
N ASN A 88 8.62 3.85 -16.69
CA ASN A 88 8.92 3.32 -18.02
C ASN A 88 8.49 4.28 -19.14
N LEU A 89 7.35 4.95 -18.99
CA LEU A 89 6.92 5.97 -19.95
C LEU A 89 7.91 7.13 -20.00
N GLY A 90 8.37 7.59 -18.84
CA GLY A 90 9.39 8.64 -18.72
C GLY A 90 10.71 8.24 -19.37
N LYS A 91 11.14 6.97 -19.20
CA LYS A 91 12.29 6.40 -19.92
C LYS A 91 12.07 6.43 -21.44
N THR A 92 10.92 5.97 -21.94
CA THR A 92 10.63 5.94 -23.39
C THR A 92 10.68 7.34 -24.00
N TYR A 93 10.24 8.37 -23.28
CA TYR A 93 10.29 9.76 -23.73
C TYR A 93 11.58 10.51 -23.36
N GLY A 94 12.53 9.85 -22.68
CA GLY A 94 13.82 10.45 -22.31
C GLY A 94 13.74 11.53 -21.23
N TRP A 95 12.76 11.48 -20.33
CA TRP A 95 12.63 12.43 -19.22
C TRP A 95 13.72 12.24 -18.16
N TYR A 96 14.12 10.99 -17.91
CA TYR A 96 15.10 10.58 -16.90
C TYR A 96 15.57 9.14 -17.15
N GLN A 97 16.54 8.67 -16.37
CA GLN A 97 16.94 7.26 -16.33
C GLN A 97 16.00 6.47 -15.40
N PRO A 98 15.59 5.25 -15.79
CA PRO A 98 14.60 4.47 -15.04
C PRO A 98 15.08 4.12 -13.63
N HIS A 99 14.16 4.14 -12.67
CA HIS A 99 14.47 3.88 -11.27
C HIS A 99 14.82 2.40 -11.02
N ILE A 100 13.96 1.49 -11.47
CA ILE A 100 14.23 0.04 -11.45
C ILE A 100 14.54 -0.38 -12.89
N PRO A 101 15.77 -0.83 -13.19
CA PRO A 101 16.08 -1.38 -14.50
C PRO A 101 15.16 -2.57 -14.77
N ALA A 102 14.52 -2.61 -15.95
CA ALA A 102 13.81 -3.81 -16.38
C ALA A 102 14.82 -4.98 -16.38
N SER A 103 14.52 -6.02 -15.60
CA SER A 103 15.23 -7.30 -15.60
C SER A 103 15.11 -7.99 -16.94
#